data_AF-A0A978SAC8-F1
#
_entry.id   AF-A0A978SAC8-F1
#
_cell.length_a   1.000
_cell.length_b   1.000
_cell.length_c   1.000
_cell.angle_alpha   90.00
_cell.angle_beta   90.00
_cell.angle_gamma   90.00
#
_symmetry.space_group_name_H-M   'P 1'
#
loop_
_entity.id
_entity.type
_entity.pdbx_description
1 polymer ?
#
loop_
_entity_poly.entity_id
_entity_poly.type
_entity_poly.pdbx_seq_one_letter_code
_entity_poly.pdbx_strand_id
1 'polypeptide(L)'
;MEPTAIIIVFWRWLENNPQVFMPKSWQQLPDLAKSLAEFPDEDLFFIAHTIGKWCAKHKLGDRLREEADRLEIDDPPENTSPDFVIAHYVPEVRQKITDRYDEFLDKFPA
;
A
#
# COMPACT_ATOMS: atom_id res chain seq x y z
N MET A 1 -14.21 3.15 -5.10
CA MET A 1 -12.93 3.20 -4.38
C MET A 1 -12.14 4.36 -4.93
N GLU A 2 -11.98 5.39 -4.12
CA GLU A 2 -11.08 6.49 -4.43
C GLU A 2 -9.61 6.01 -4.45
N PRO A 3 -8.78 6.49 -5.40
CA PRO A 3 -7.36 6.15 -5.44
C PRO A 3 -6.61 6.48 -4.14
N THR A 4 -6.95 7.61 -3.53
CA THR A 4 -6.36 8.06 -2.27
C THR A 4 -6.64 7.08 -1.13
N ALA A 5 -7.87 6.58 -1.02
CA ALA A 5 -8.25 5.60 0.01
C ALA A 5 -7.45 4.30 -0.10
N ILE A 6 -7.26 3.79 -1.33
CA ILE A 6 -6.44 2.58 -1.58
C ILE A 6 -5.01 2.78 -1.08
N ILE A 7 -4.39 3.92 -1.41
CA ILE A 7 -3.00 4.22 -1.05
C ILE A 7 -2.86 4.33 0.47
N ILE A 8 -3.80 5.03 1.12
CA ILE A 8 -3.78 5.22 2.58
C ILE A 8 -4.00 3.90 3.33
N VAL A 9 -4.95 3.06 2.90
CA VAL A 9 -5.17 1.75 3.53
C VAL A 9 -3.94 0.87 3.39
N PHE A 10 -3.35 0.83 2.19
CA PHE A 10 -2.16 0.04 1.96
C PHE A 10 -0.98 0.53 2.81
N TRP A 11 -0.80 1.85 2.92
CA TRP A 11 0.16 2.45 3.84
C TRP A 11 -0.11 2.03 5.30
N ARG A 12 -1.37 2.09 5.76
CA ARG A 12 -1.76 1.67 7.13
C ARG A 12 -1.45 0.18 7.36
N TRP A 13 -1.60 -0.68 6.36
CA TRP A 13 -1.22 -2.09 6.49
C TRP A 13 0.28 -2.27 6.64
N LEU A 14 1.07 -1.56 5.85
CA LEU A 14 2.53 -1.61 5.97
C LEU A 14 2.99 -1.08 7.34
N GLU A 15 2.33 -0.05 7.86
CA GLU A 15 2.76 0.58 9.11
C GLU A 15 2.22 -0.09 10.37
N ASN A 16 0.90 -0.24 10.44
CA ASN A 16 0.18 -0.54 11.68
C ASN A 16 -0.35 -1.98 11.73
N ASN A 17 -0.48 -2.65 10.58
CA ASN A 17 -1.09 -3.97 10.49
C ASN A 17 -0.33 -4.92 9.53
N PRO A 18 0.98 -5.13 9.72
CA PRO A 18 1.78 -5.95 8.80
C PRO A 18 1.33 -7.42 8.80
N GLN A 19 0.61 -7.89 9.83
CA GLN A 19 0.09 -9.26 9.87
C GLN A 19 -0.94 -9.58 8.76
N VAL A 20 -1.44 -8.58 8.03
CA VAL A 20 -2.30 -8.79 6.86
C VAL A 20 -1.56 -9.52 5.73
N PHE A 21 -0.25 -9.31 5.63
CA PHE A 21 0.56 -9.91 4.57
C PHE A 21 1.05 -11.31 4.98
N MET A 22 0.71 -12.31 4.18
CA MET A 22 1.28 -13.65 4.31
C MET A 22 2.77 -13.65 3.92
N PRO A 23 3.60 -14.60 4.40
CA PRO A 23 5.03 -14.68 4.05
C PRO A 23 5.32 -14.64 2.54
N LYS A 24 4.48 -15.29 1.72
CA LYS A 24 4.61 -15.26 0.26
C LYS A 24 4.34 -13.88 -0.36
N SER A 25 3.50 -13.07 0.28
CA SER A 25 3.23 -11.70 -0.15
C SER A 25 4.41 -10.79 0.20
N TRP A 26 5.02 -10.96 1.37
CA TRP A 26 6.27 -10.27 1.74
C TRP A 26 7.38 -10.47 0.71
N GLN A 27 7.57 -11.70 0.24
CA GLN A 27 8.57 -12.01 -0.80
C GLN A 27 8.34 -11.30 -2.14
N GLN A 28 7.10 -10.89 -2.46
CA GLN A 28 6.76 -10.22 -3.72
C GLN A 28 6.53 -8.71 -3.57
N LEU A 29 6.77 -8.15 -2.37
CA LEU A 29 6.74 -6.71 -2.17
C LEU A 29 7.81 -5.95 -2.96
N PRO A 30 9.05 -6.46 -3.16
CA PRO A 30 10.02 -5.77 -4.01
C PRO A 30 9.56 -5.61 -5.45
N ASP A 31 8.78 -6.56 -5.97
CA ASP A 31 8.21 -6.45 -7.32
C ASP A 31 7.13 -5.37 -7.39
N LEU A 32 6.35 -5.19 -6.31
CA LEU A 32 5.43 -4.06 -6.19
C LEU A 32 6.20 -2.73 -6.17
N ALA A 33 7.29 -2.63 -5.40
CA ALA A 33 8.11 -1.42 -5.35
C ALA A 33 8.62 -1.02 -6.74
N LYS A 34 9.10 -1.99 -7.52
CA LYS A 34 9.53 -1.76 -8.92
C LYS A 34 8.39 -1.26 -9.79
N SER A 35 7.22 -1.89 -9.74
CA SER A 35 6.05 -1.44 -10.52
C SER A 35 5.59 -0.05 -10.11
N LEU A 36 5.66 0.31 -8.81
CA LEU A 36 5.34 1.65 -8.37
C LEU A 36 6.38 2.67 -8.84
N ALA A 37 7.66 2.32 -8.90
CA ALA A 37 8.75 3.21 -9.34
C ALA A 37 8.62 3.68 -10.80
N GLU A 38 7.81 2.99 -11.61
CA GLU A 38 7.54 3.39 -13.00
C GLU A 38 6.60 4.60 -13.12
N PHE A 39 5.86 4.93 -12.05
CA PHE A 39 4.90 6.02 -12.04
C PHE A 39 5.40 7.21 -11.20
N PRO A 40 5.22 8.46 -11.66
CA PRO A 40 5.43 9.64 -10.83
C PRO A 40 4.44 9.68 -9.67
N ASP A 41 4.78 10.36 -8.59
CA ASP A 41 3.95 10.36 -7.37
C ASP A 41 2.57 11.00 -7.57
N GLU A 42 2.45 11.90 -8.56
CA GLU A 42 1.20 12.58 -8.94
C GLU A 42 0.20 11.64 -9.62
N ASP A 43 0.64 10.49 -10.14
CA ASP A 43 -0.19 9.52 -10.86
C ASP A 43 -0.97 8.59 -9.91
N LEU A 44 -1.75 9.18 -9.00
CA LEU A 44 -2.50 8.48 -7.95
C LEU A 44 -3.34 7.32 -8.48
N PHE A 45 -3.98 7.50 -9.64
CA PHE A 45 -4.79 6.44 -10.25
C PHE A 45 -3.94 5.20 -10.60
N PHE A 46 -2.79 5.39 -11.25
CA PHE A 46 -1.93 4.27 -11.64
C PHE A 46 -1.27 3.60 -10.44
N ILE A 47 -0.89 4.38 -9.44
CA ILE A 47 -0.36 3.88 -8.16
C ILE A 47 -1.42 3.02 -7.46
N ALA A 48 -2.62 3.56 -7.24
CA ALA A 48 -3.72 2.85 -6.60
C ALA A 48 -4.13 1.59 -7.37
N HIS A 49 -4.18 1.67 -8.71
CA HIS A 49 -4.48 0.51 -9.57
C HIS A 49 -3.41 -0.58 -9.46
N THR A 50 -2.14 -0.20 -9.39
CA THR A 50 -1.02 -1.13 -9.23
C THR A 50 -1.07 -1.82 -7.87
N ILE A 51 -1.31 -1.05 -6.79
CA ILE A 51 -1.53 -1.59 -5.43
C ILE A 51 -2.73 -2.55 -5.44
N GLY A 52 -3.85 -2.14 -6.03
CA GLY A 52 -5.08 -2.94 -6.09
C GLY A 52 -4.88 -4.25 -6.82
N LYS A 53 -4.20 -4.23 -7.98
CA LYS A 53 -3.85 -5.44 -8.74
C LYS A 53 -2.95 -6.39 -7.95
N TRP A 54 -1.94 -5.84 -7.28
CA TRP A 54 -1.06 -6.63 -6.43
C TRP A 54 -1.85 -7.25 -5.28
N CYS A 55 -2.65 -6.48 -4.57
CA CYS A 55 -3.49 -6.99 -3.48
C CYS A 55 -4.44 -8.11 -3.96
N ALA A 56 -5.07 -7.95 -5.13
CA ALA A 56 -5.91 -8.99 -5.72
C ALA A 56 -5.14 -10.30 -5.98
N LYS A 57 -3.94 -10.22 -6.56
CA LYS A 57 -3.06 -11.39 -6.80
C LYS A 57 -2.70 -12.12 -5.51
N HIS A 58 -2.61 -11.39 -4.40
CA HIS A 58 -2.23 -11.89 -3.08
C HIS A 58 -3.41 -12.21 -2.16
N LYS A 59 -4.65 -12.28 -2.69
CA LYS A 59 -5.89 -12.54 -1.92
C LYS A 59 -6.21 -11.49 -0.86
N LEU A 60 -5.73 -10.27 -1.06
CA LEU A 60 -5.99 -9.11 -0.21
C LEU A 60 -6.97 -8.11 -0.85
N GLY A 61 -7.36 -8.33 -2.12
CA GLY A 61 -8.18 -7.38 -2.88
C GLY A 61 -9.54 -7.07 -2.26
N ASP A 62 -10.28 -8.10 -1.81
CA ASP A 62 -11.61 -7.89 -1.19
C ASP A 62 -11.49 -7.13 0.14
N ARG A 63 -10.47 -7.46 0.94
CA ARG A 63 -10.18 -6.77 2.20
C ARG A 63 -9.74 -5.33 1.98
N LEU A 64 -8.90 -5.08 0.97
CA LEU A 64 -8.46 -3.74 0.59
C LEU A 64 -9.66 -2.88 0.23
N ARG A 65 -10.60 -3.45 -0.54
CA ARG A 65 -11.83 -2.77 -0.93
C ARG A 65 -12.70 -2.44 0.26
N GLU A 66 -12.95 -3.41 1.13
CA GLU A 66 -13.76 -3.21 2.33
C GLU A 66 -13.16 -2.14 3.25
N GLU A 67 -11.85 -2.18 3.50
CA GLU A 67 -11.19 -1.18 4.35
C GLU A 67 -11.09 0.19 3.68
N ALA A 68 -10.92 0.27 2.35
CA ALA A 68 -10.95 1.54 1.62
C ALA A 68 -12.35 2.18 1.64
N ASP A 69 -13.40 1.38 1.42
CA ASP A 69 -14.78 1.85 1.49
C ASP A 69 -15.13 2.29 2.94
N ARG A 70 -14.58 1.65 3.98
CA ARG A 70 -14.74 2.08 5.40
C ARG A 70 -13.95 3.34 5.74
N LEU A 71 -12.75 3.53 5.19
CA LEU A 71 -11.93 4.72 5.42
C LEU A 71 -12.68 5.99 5.02
N GLU A 72 -13.50 5.91 3.96
CA GLU A 72 -14.33 7.02 3.48
C GLU A 72 -15.50 7.35 4.42
N ILE A 73 -15.87 6.45 5.34
CA ILE A 73 -17.11 6.53 6.13
C ILE A 73 -16.85 6.69 7.63
N ASP A 74 -15.91 5.93 8.21
CA ASP A 74 -15.81 5.72 9.66
C ASP A 74 -14.57 6.35 10.32
N ASP A 75 -13.45 6.49 9.60
CA ASP A 75 -12.17 6.99 10.15
C ASP A 75 -11.32 7.68 9.07
N PRO A 76 -11.81 8.80 8.50
CA PRO A 76 -11.03 9.54 7.52
C PRO A 76 -9.77 10.10 8.20
N PRO A 77 -8.57 9.90 7.63
CA PRO A 77 -7.37 10.60 8.04
C PRO A 77 -7.60 12.11 8.10
N GLU A 78 -6.81 12.81 8.93
CA GLU A 78 -6.87 14.28 9.02
C GLU A 78 -6.80 14.98 7.66
N ASN A 79 -6.14 14.37 6.67
CA ASN A 79 -6.13 14.87 5.31
C ASN A 79 -6.10 13.73 4.27
N THR A 80 -7.15 13.65 3.47
CA THR A 80 -7.30 12.70 2.34
C THR A 80 -7.23 13.41 0.98
N SER A 81 -6.89 14.71 0.96
CA SER A 81 -6.77 15.44 -0.30
C SER A 81 -5.69 14.82 -1.19
N PRO A 82 -5.90 14.78 -2.53
CA PRO A 82 -4.92 14.25 -3.47
C PRO A 82 -3.52 14.83 -3.27
N ASP A 83 -3.40 16.15 -3.10
CA ASP A 83 -2.11 16.82 -2.91
C ASP A 83 -1.39 16.34 -1.64
N PHE A 84 -2.12 16.15 -0.54
CA PHE A 84 -1.53 15.61 0.69
C PHE A 84 -1.10 14.15 0.51
N VAL A 85 -1.90 13.36 -0.19
CA VAL A 85 -1.59 11.95 -0.46
C VAL A 85 -0.34 11.80 -1.33
N ILE A 86 -0.21 12.65 -2.36
CA ILE A 86 0.98 12.72 -3.20
C ILE A 86 2.20 13.12 -2.36
N ALA A 87 2.08 14.15 -1.52
CA ALA A 87 3.22 14.68 -0.76
C ALA A 87 3.68 13.78 0.40
N HIS A 88 2.76 13.03 1.03
CA HIS A 88 3.04 12.29 2.27
C HIS A 88 2.90 10.77 2.10
N TYR A 89 1.75 10.29 1.65
CA TYR A 89 1.48 8.85 1.66
C TYR A 89 2.18 8.09 0.53
N VAL A 90 2.26 8.64 -0.69
CA VAL A 90 2.91 7.95 -1.81
C VAL A 90 4.41 7.71 -1.55
N PRO A 91 5.21 8.73 -1.15
CA PRO A 91 6.61 8.51 -0.81
C PRO A 91 6.79 7.54 0.35
N GLU A 92 5.95 7.66 1.38
CA GLU A 92 6.02 6.76 2.53
C GLU A 92 5.67 5.31 2.17
N VAL A 93 4.70 5.05 1.29
CA VAL A 93 4.41 3.69 0.81
C VAL A 93 5.67 3.09 0.17
N ARG A 94 6.35 3.82 -0.71
CA ARG A 94 7.56 3.34 -1.38
C ARG A 94 8.66 3.00 -0.37
N GLN A 95 8.88 3.91 0.59
CA GLN A 95 9.88 3.71 1.63
C GLN A 95 9.54 2.50 2.52
N LYS A 96 8.30 2.44 3.03
CA LYS A 96 7.86 1.36 3.92
C LYS A 96 7.86 -0.02 3.25
N ILE A 97 7.59 -0.11 1.95
CA ILE A 97 7.74 -1.38 1.23
C ILE A 97 9.18 -1.89 1.34
N THR A 98 10.17 -1.00 1.20
CA THR A 98 11.59 -1.33 1.27
C THR A 98 11.98 -1.72 2.71
N ASP A 99 11.67 -0.85 3.67
CA ASP A 99 12.00 -1.08 5.09
C ASP A 99 11.43 -2.40 5.62
N ARG A 100 10.16 -2.68 5.29
CA ARG A 100 9.49 -3.90 5.76
C ARG A 100 9.99 -5.16 5.07
N TYR A 101 10.46 -5.06 3.83
CA TYR A 101 11.09 -6.18 3.15
C TYR A 101 12.44 -6.53 3.78
N ASP A 102 13.25 -5.51 4.12
CA ASP A 102 14.52 -5.71 4.82
C ASP A 102 14.30 -6.34 6.21
N GLU A 103 13.33 -5.85 6.98
CA GLU A 103 12.93 -6.48 8.25
C GLU A 103 12.47 -7.94 8.09
N PHE A 104 11.80 -8.27 6.98
CA PHE A 104 11.37 -9.63 6.68
C PHE A 104 12.58 -10.54 6.40
N LEU A 105 13.57 -10.06 5.66
CA LEU A 105 14.82 -10.80 5.39
C LEU A 105 15.61 -11.08 6.66
N ASP A 106 15.69 -10.12 7.58
CA ASP A 106 16.37 -10.31 8.87
C ASP A 106 15.69 -11.38 9.75
N LYS A 107 14.36 -11.47 9.68
CA LYS A 107 13.56 -12.44 10.47
C LYS A 107 13.50 -13.82 9.82
N PHE A 108 13.66 -13.91 8.51
CA PHE A 108 13.59 -15.15 7.74
C PHE A 108 14.77 -15.26 6.76
N PRO A 109 16.02 -15.39 7.26
CA PRO A 109 17.17 -15.62 6.41
C PRO A 109 17.05 -16.95 5.66
N ALA A 110 17.50 -16.98 4.41
CA ALA A 110 17.39 -18.11 3.49
C ALA A 110 18.12 -19.37 3.97
#